data_AF-A0A7X6XG61-F1
#
_entry.id   AF-A0A7X6XG61-F1
#
_cell.length_a   1.000
_cell.length_b   1.000
_cell.length_c   1.000
_cell.angle_alpha   90.00
_cell.angle_beta   90.00
_cell.angle_gamma   90.00
#
_symmetry.space_group_name_H-M   'P 1'
#
loop_
_entity.id
_entity.type
_entity.pdbx_description
1 polymer ?
#
loop_
_entity_poly.entity_id
_entity_poly.type
_entity_poly.pdbx_seq_one_letter_code
_entity_poly.pdbx_strand_id
1 'polypeptide(L)' 'MAKNKLTKFAEMATYKNVFEYTFQKLQDTPFPLKGKWGKAYFKNDNPIVLELGCGKG' A
#
# COMPACT_ATOMS: atom_id res chain seq x y z
N MET A 1 -13.89 -17.34 14.42
CA MET A 1 -12.66 -17.72 13.69
C MET A 1 -12.83 -17.44 12.19
N ALA A 2 -12.05 -16.49 11.67
CA ALA A 2 -11.71 -16.21 10.26
C ALA A 2 -12.67 -16.59 9.10
N LYS A 3 -13.99 -16.40 9.20
CA LYS A 3 -14.92 -16.81 8.12
C LYS A 3 -14.82 -16.05 6.79
N ASN A 4 -14.14 -14.90 6.72
CA ASN A 4 -14.13 -14.04 5.51
C ASN A 4 -12.72 -13.55 5.12
N LYS A 5 -11.64 -14.24 5.54
CA LYS A 5 -10.27 -13.76 5.33
C LYS A 5 -9.93 -13.62 3.84
N LEU A 6 -10.26 -14.63 3.03
CA LEU A 6 -10.01 -14.63 1.58
C LEU A 6 -10.83 -13.56 0.86
N THR A 7 -12.11 -13.40 1.22
CA THR A 7 -12.98 -12.36 0.66
C THR A 7 -12.41 -10.97 0.91
N LYS A 8 -11.92 -10.69 2.13
CA LYS A 8 -11.29 -9.40 2.45
C LYS A 8 -10.02 -9.13 1.64
N PHE A 9 -9.20 -10.16 1.38
CA PHE A 9 -8.04 -10.00 0.50
C PHE A 9 -8.44 -9.71 -0.94
N ALA A 10 -9.44 -10.42 -1.46
CA ALA A 10 -9.96 -10.17 -2.81
C ALA A 10 -10.52 -8.74 -2.94
N GLU A 11 -11.22 -8.24 -1.92
CA GLU A 11 -11.69 -6.84 -1.88
C GLU A 11 -10.53 -5.85 -1.87
N MET A 12 -9.52 -6.04 -1.02
CA MET A 12 -8.35 -5.14 -0.94
C MET A 12 -7.59 -5.06 -2.27
N ALA A 13 -7.50 -6.15 -3.03
CA ALA A 13 -6.87 -6.17 -4.34
C ALA A 13 -7.58 -5.25 -5.37
N THR A 14 -8.84 -4.88 -5.14
CA THR A 14 -9.58 -3.93 -6.00
C THR A 14 -9.34 -2.46 -5.64
N TYR A 15 -8.70 -2.19 -4.50
CA TYR A 15 -8.54 -0.82 -4.01
C TYR A 15 -7.41 -0.10 -4.76
N LYS A 16 -7.74 1.03 -5.38
CA LYS A 16 -6.80 1.86 -6.15
C LYS A 16 -5.56 2.36 -5.37
N ASN A 17 -5.66 2.42 -4.05
CA ASN A 17 -4.63 2.97 -3.16
C ASN A 17 -3.90 1.88 -2.36
N VAL A 18 -4.12 0.60 -2.68
CA VAL A 18 -3.43 -0.52 -2.05
C VAL A 18 -2.26 -0.94 -2.95
N PHE A 19 -1.08 -1.03 -2.34
CA PHE A 19 0.14 -1.50 -3.01
C PHE A 19 0.59 -2.81 -2.36
N GLU A 20 0.27 -3.93 -3.00
CA GLU A 20 0.65 -5.25 -2.52
C GLU A 20 1.88 -5.76 -3.27
N TYR A 21 2.95 -6.05 -2.54
CA TYR A 21 4.21 -6.59 -3.06
C TYR A 21 4.65 -7.76 -2.20
N THR A 22 5.09 -8.84 -2.85
CA THR A 22 5.74 -9.94 -2.14
C THR A 22 7.14 -9.52 -1.70
N PHE A 23 7.63 -10.14 -0.63
CA PHE A 23 8.99 -9.91 -0.15
C PHE A 23 10.04 -10.19 -1.24
N GLN A 24 9.87 -11.26 -2.00
CA GLN A 24 10.75 -11.61 -3.11
C GLN A 24 10.82 -10.50 -4.17
N LYS A 25 9.68 -9.95 -4.58
CA LYS A 25 9.64 -8.86 -5.58
C LYS A 25 10.40 -7.61 -5.11
N LEU A 26 10.35 -7.32 -3.82
CA LEU A 26 11.08 -6.20 -3.21
C LEU A 26 12.58 -6.47 -3.03
N GLN A 27 13.01 -7.73 -2.99
CA GLN A 27 14.43 -8.08 -3.04
C GLN A 27 15.00 -7.89 -4.45
N ASP A 28 14.26 -8.32 -5.47
CA ASP A 28 14.71 -8.24 -6.86
C ASP A 28 14.69 -6.80 -7.39
N THR A 29 13.67 -6.01 -7.00
CA THR A 29 13.47 -4.65 -7.50
C THR A 29 13.06 -3.68 -6.40
N PRO A 30 13.67 -2.48 -6.33
CA PRO A 30 13.24 -1.44 -5.40
C PRO A 30 11.78 -1.02 -5.66
N PHE A 31 11.06 -0.74 -4.58
CA PHE A 31 9.69 -0.23 -4.67
C PHE A 31 9.63 1.07 -5.48
N PRO A 32 8.78 1.18 -6.52
CA PRO A 32 8.82 2.29 -7.48
C PRO A 32 8.62 3.70 -6.87
N LEU A 33 7.83 3.80 -5.81
CA LEU A 33 7.54 5.09 -5.16
C LEU A 33 8.52 5.44 -4.03
N LYS A 34 9.57 4.63 -3.80
CA LYS A 34 10.59 4.93 -2.78
C LYS A 34 11.21 6.31 -3.04
N GLY A 35 10.99 7.24 -2.09
CA GLY A 35 11.45 8.63 -2.18
C GLY A 35 10.67 9.52 -3.16
N LYS A 36 9.61 9.02 -3.80
CA LYS A 36 8.88 9.73 -4.88
C LYS A 36 7.38 9.94 -4.60
N TRP A 37 6.90 9.58 -3.41
CA TRP A 37 5.48 9.63 -3.03
C TRP A 37 4.79 10.97 -3.33
N GLY A 38 5.37 12.10 -2.90
CA GLY A 38 4.78 13.43 -3.09
C GLY A 38 4.54 13.76 -4.56
N LYS A 39 5.58 13.66 -5.39
CA LYS A 39 5.50 14.01 -6.82
C LYS A 39 4.75 12.98 -7.67
N ALA A 40 5.01 11.68 -7.44
CA ALA A 40 4.52 10.63 -8.33
C ALA A 40 3.11 10.14 -8.00
N TYR A 41 2.73 10.15 -6.72
CA TYR A 41 1.45 9.59 -6.27
C TYR A 41 0.46 10.66 -5.79
N PHE A 42 0.85 11.46 -4.79
CA PHE A 42 -0.03 12.49 -4.21
C PHE A 42 -0.13 13.75 -5.07
N LYS A 43 0.86 14.01 -5.93
CA LYS A 43 0.96 15.13 -6.87
C LYS A 43 0.81 16.50 -6.21
N ASN A 44 1.41 16.66 -5.03
CA ASN A 44 1.45 17.92 -4.28
C ASN A 44 2.71 17.99 -3.40
N ASP A 45 2.94 19.17 -2.82
CA ASP A 45 4.10 19.48 -1.96
C ASP A 45 3.74 19.49 -0.46
N ASN A 46 2.61 18.90 -0.07
CA ASN A 46 2.24 18.81 1.34
C ASN A 46 3.11 17.78 2.08
N PRO A 47 3.34 17.95 3.40
CA PRO A 47 3.99 16.94 4.22
C PRO A 47 3.27 15.59 4.17
N ILE A 48 4.02 14.48 4.20
CA ILE A 48 3.47 13.12 4.22
C ILE A 48 3.33 12.65 5.67
N VAL A 49 2.13 12.22 6.04
CA VAL A 49 1.85 11.56 7.32
C VAL A 49 1.91 10.05 7.14
N LEU A 50 2.62 9.36 8.03
CA LEU A 50 2.71 7.90 8.05
C LEU A 50 2.02 7.36 9.30
N GLU A 51 0.99 6.55 9.09
CA GLU A 51 0.35 5.78 10.15
C GLU A 51 0.65 4.29 9.97
N LEU A 52 0.98 3.61 11.07
CA LEU A 52 1.29 2.19 11.08
C LEU A 52 0.21 1.45 11.86
N GLY A 53 -0.47 0.51 11.20
CA GLY A 53 -1.50 -0.31 11.84
C GLY A 53 -2.82 0.43 12.16
N CYS A 54 -3.23 1.40 11.34
CA CYS A 54 -4.43 2.22 11.57
C CYS A 54 -5.79 1.49 11.46
N GLY A 55 -5.82 0.18 11.24
CA GLY A 55 -7.09 -0.58 11.23
C GLY A 55 -8.06 -0.12 10.14
N LYS A 56 -9.18 0.49 10.52
CA LYS A 56 -10.21 1.00 9.58
C LYS A 56 -10.20 2.53 9.48
N GLY A 57 -9.09 3.16 9.87
CA GLY A 57 -9.04 4.58 10.23
C GLY A 57 -9.45 4.78 11.68
#